data_AF-A0A7G8F477-F1
#
_entry.id   AF-A0A7G8F477-F1
#
_cell.length_a   1.000
_cell.length_b   1.000
_cell.length_c   1.000
_cell.angle_alpha   90.00
_cell.angle_beta   90.00
_cell.angle_gamma   90.00
#
_symmetry.space_group_name_H-M   'P 1'
#
loop_
_entity.id
_entity.type
_entity.pdbx_description
1 polymer ?
#
loop_
_entity_poly.entity_id
_entity_poly.type
_entity_poly.pdbx_seq_one_letter_code
_entity_poly.pdbx_strand_id
1 'polypeptide(L)' 'MAKQKKINLPYSRKEMVDSLCAKWNSMCHSSNDQNQLSSEQFRDLARTETDDELFKDCCTSAKKEGLTLSEFMARYV' A
#
# COMPACT_ATOMS: atom_id res chain seq x y z
N MET A 1 1.52 15.94 23.42
CA MET A 1 2.45 15.62 22.32
C MET A 1 2.75 14.13 22.38
N ALA A 2 2.08 13.32 21.55
CA ALA A 2 2.27 11.87 21.55
C ALA A 2 3.65 11.54 20.99
N LYS A 3 4.49 10.86 21.77
CA LYS A 3 5.78 10.32 21.33
C LYS A 3 5.51 9.38 20.16
N GLN A 4 5.80 9.81 18.93
CA GLN A 4 5.87 8.92 17.78
C GLN A 4 6.95 7.89 18.09
N LYS A 5 6.53 6.68 18.52
CA LYS A 5 7.38 5.50 18.46
C LYS A 5 7.79 5.39 17.00
N LYS A 6 9.04 5.70 16.69
CA LYS A 6 9.62 5.37 15.39
C LYS A 6 9.72 3.86 15.34
N ILE A 7 8.65 3.24 14.88
CA ILE A 7 8.69 1.85 14.44
C ILE A 7 9.67 1.88 13.27
N ASN A 8 10.78 1.15 13.39
CA ASN A 8 11.77 1.02 12.33
C ASN A 8 11.15 0.13 11.25
N LEU A 9 10.20 0.70 10.51
CA LEU A 9 9.60 0.05 9.36
C LEU A 9 10.66 0.03 8.25
N PRO A 10 10.81 -1.10 7.54
CA PRO A 10 11.83 -1.25 6.50
C PRO A 10 11.57 -0.34 5.29
N TYR A 11 10.38 0.26 5.20
CA TYR A 11 9.97 1.15 4.11
C TYR A 11 9.31 2.40 4.68
N SER A 12 9.47 3.53 3.98
CA SER A 12 8.81 4.77 4.33
C SER A 12 7.30 4.69 4.03
N ARG A 13 6.51 5.52 4.73
CA ARG A 13 5.08 5.67 4.45
C ARG A 13 4.80 5.92 2.97
N LYS A 14 5.62 6.78 2.35
CA LYS A 14 5.49 7.13 0.93
C LYS A 14 5.64 5.88 0.05
N GLU A 15 6.68 5.08 0.26
CA GLU A 15 6.91 3.85 -0.52
C GLU A 15 5.77 2.85 -0.34
N MET A 16 5.25 2.68 0.88
CA MET A 16 4.11 1.78 1.14
C MET A 16 2.83 2.26 0.44
N VAL A 17 2.54 3.55 0.49
CA VAL A 17 1.38 4.14 -0.21
C VAL A 17 1.55 4.02 -1.72
N ASP A 18 2.72 4.38 -2.24
CA ASP A 18 2.99 4.37 -3.69
C ASP A 18 2.91 2.92 -4.24
N SER A 19 3.38 1.91 -3.52
CA SER A 19 3.27 0.49 -3.93
C SER A 19 1.84 -0.04 -3.92
N LEU A 20 1.05 0.30 -2.89
CA LEU A 20 -0.36 -0.06 -2.83
C LEU A 20 -1.16 0.65 -3.94
N CYS A 21 -0.88 1.92 -4.22
CA CYS A 21 -1.44 2.66 -5.35
C CYS A 21 -1.07 2.02 -6.71
N ALA A 22 0.18 1.61 -6.90
CA ALA A 22 0.63 0.99 -8.14
C ALA A 22 -0.03 -0.38 -8.37
N LYS A 23 -0.15 -1.19 -7.32
CA LYS A 23 -0.93 -2.44 -7.37
C LYS A 23 -2.39 -2.17 -7.70
N TRP A 24 -3.01 -1.21 -7.03
CA TRP A 24 -4.40 -0.82 -7.26
C TRP A 24 -4.63 -0.42 -8.72
N ASN A 25 -3.78 0.45 -9.27
CA ASN A 25 -3.79 0.80 -10.70
C ASN A 25 -3.69 -0.43 -11.60
N SER A 26 -2.77 -1.35 -11.31
CA SER A 26 -2.61 -2.58 -12.09
C SER A 26 -3.85 -3.46 -12.05
N MET A 27 -4.61 -3.48 -10.95
CA MET A 27 -5.87 -4.21 -10.83
C MET A 27 -7.03 -3.49 -11.52
N CYS A 28 -7.12 -2.17 -11.42
CA CYS A 28 -8.13 -1.35 -12.10
C CYS A 28 -8.09 -1.53 -13.61
N HIS A 29 -6.91 -1.66 -14.21
CA HIS A 29 -6.79 -1.92 -15.64
C HIS A 29 -7.32 -3.31 -16.06
N SER A 30 -7.46 -4.25 -15.12
CA SER A 30 -7.96 -5.61 -15.38
C SER A 30 -9.45 -5.81 -15.05
N SER A 31 -10.03 -4.96 -14.21
CA SER A 31 -11.40 -5.10 -13.72
C SER A 31 -12.24 -3.88 -14.10
N ASN A 32 -13.24 -4.08 -14.96
CA ASN A 32 -14.21 -3.06 -15.37
C ASN A 32 -15.29 -2.82 -14.30
N ASP A 33 -14.86 -2.54 -13.07
CA ASP A 33 -15.76 -2.37 -11.92
C ASP A 33 -15.96 -0.88 -11.65
N GLN A 34 -17.18 -0.39 -11.88
CA GLN A 34 -17.53 1.04 -11.79
C GLN A 34 -17.52 1.59 -10.36
N ASN A 35 -17.41 0.73 -9.34
CA ASN A 35 -17.33 1.11 -7.93
C ASN A 35 -15.89 1.16 -7.39
N GLN A 36 -14.87 0.97 -8.24
CA GLN A 36 -13.49 1.10 -7.80
C GLN A 36 -13.11 2.56 -7.55
N LEU A 37 -12.49 2.80 -6.40
CA LEU A 37 -11.85 4.08 -6.08
C LEU A 37 -10.81 4.43 -7.15
N SER A 38 -10.69 5.71 -7.48
CA SER A 38 -9.54 6.17 -8.26
C SER A 38 -8.26 6.05 -7.43
N SER A 39 -7.11 5.99 -8.10
CA SER A 39 -5.82 5.89 -7.41
C SER A 39 -5.50 7.11 -6.54
N GLU A 40 -6.04 8.28 -6.87
CA GLU A 40 -5.98 9.46 -6.01
C GLU A 40 -6.81 9.28 -4.75
N GLN A 41 -8.05 8.78 -4.87
CA GLN A 41 -8.91 8.51 -3.71
C GLN A 41 -8.31 7.44 -2.80
N PHE A 42 -7.73 6.38 -3.38
CA PHE A 42 -7.03 5.35 -2.63
C PHE A 42 -5.82 5.94 -1.90
N ARG A 43 -5.04 6.81 -2.57
CA ARG A 43 -3.89 7.47 -1.95
C ARG A 43 -4.27 8.34 -0.77
N ASP A 44 -5.37 9.08 -0.89
CA ASP A 44 -5.85 9.93 0.19
C ASP A 44 -6.39 9.11 1.36
N LEU A 45 -7.05 7.98 1.09
CA LEU A 45 -7.44 7.02 2.13
C LEU A 45 -6.19 6.46 2.84
N ALA A 46 -5.19 6.01 2.09
CA ALA A 46 -3.94 5.48 2.60
C ALA A 46 -3.14 6.51 3.43
N ARG A 47 -3.29 7.81 3.16
CA ARG A 47 -2.72 8.87 4.01
C ARG A 47 -3.40 9.02 5.36
N THR A 48 -4.69 8.65 5.46
CA THR A 48 -5.42 8.69 6.74
C THR A 48 -5.09 7.50 7.64
N GLU A 49 -4.57 6.42 7.07
CA GLU A 49 -4.14 5.23 7.80
C GLU A 49 -2.82 5.42 8.56
N THR A 50 -2.65 4.61 9.60
CA THR A 50 -1.41 4.56 10.37
C THR A 50 -0.31 3.81 9.60
N ASP A 51 0.97 4.06 9.94
CA ASP A 51 2.09 3.37 9.28
C ASP A 51 2.02 1.85 9.47
N ASP A 52 1.50 1.39 10.61
CA ASP A 52 1.31 -0.04 10.92
C ASP A 52 0.22 -0.68 10.04
N GLU A 53 -0.88 0.03 9.78
CA GLU A 53 -1.95 -0.44 8.91
C GLU A 53 -1.46 -0.55 7.47
N LEU A 54 -0.79 0.49 6.96
CA LEU A 54 -0.18 0.47 5.63
C LEU A 54 0.81 -0.68 5.46
N PHE A 55 1.64 -0.93 6.47
CA PHE A 55 2.60 -2.03 6.46
C PHE A 55 1.89 -3.40 6.42
N LYS A 56 0.85 -3.56 7.24
CA LYS A 56 0.04 -4.78 7.28
C LYS A 56 -0.69 -5.02 5.95
N ASP A 57 -1.14 -3.97 5.30
CA ASP A 57 -1.79 -4.02 3.99
C ASP A 57 -0.82 -4.39 2.89
N CYS A 58 0.40 -3.84 2.89
CA CYS A 58 1.48 -4.27 2.01
C CYS A 58 1.80 -5.75 2.20
N CYS A 59 1.93 -6.21 3.45
CA CYS A 59 2.19 -7.62 3.76
C CYS A 59 1.07 -8.55 3.30
N THR A 60 -0.18 -8.15 3.50
CA THR A 60 -1.36 -8.92 3.08
C THR A 60 -1.45 -8.98 1.56
N SER A 61 -1.17 -7.85 0.90
CA SER A 61 -1.08 -7.75 -0.55
C SER A 61 -0.02 -8.65 -1.15
N ALA A 62 1.19 -8.63 -0.59
CA ALA A 62 2.30 -9.50 -1.00
C ALA A 62 1.92 -10.98 -0.84
N LYS A 63 1.37 -11.36 0.33
CA LYS A 63 0.91 -12.74 0.60
C LYS A 63 -0.16 -13.21 -0.38
N LYS A 64 -1.11 -12.35 -0.77
CA LYS A 64 -2.14 -12.70 -1.77
C LYS A 64 -1.55 -12.99 -3.15
N GLU A 65 -0.42 -12.38 -3.49
CA GLU A 65 0.32 -12.63 -4.74
C GLU A 65 1.35 -13.76 -4.59
N GLY A 66 1.50 -14.36 -3.40
CA GLY A 66 2.53 -15.36 -3.11
C GLY A 66 3.95 -14.78 -3.05
N LEU A 67 4.07 -13.46 -2.88
CA LEU A 67 5.35 -12.74 -2.81
C LEU A 67 5.73 -12.44 -1.36
N THR A 68 7.03 -12.32 -1.10
CA THR A 68 7.51 -11.66 0.11
C THR A 68 7.22 -10.16 0.06
N LEU A 69 7.20 -9.50 1.22
CA LEU A 69 7.01 -8.05 1.27
C LEU A 69 8.06 -7.32 0.42
N SER A 70 9.32 -7.74 0.47
CA SER A 70 10.39 -7.10 -0.30
C SER A 70 10.24 -7.27 -1.80
N GLU A 71 9.79 -8.44 -2.27
CA GLU A 71 9.49 -8.67 -3.69
C GLU A 71 8.28 -7.85 -4.15
N PHE A 72 7.24 -7.74 -3.31
CA PHE A 72 6.10 -6.89 -3.58
C PHE A 72 6.52 -5.42 -3.70
N MET A 73 7.31 -4.92 -2.75
CA MET A 73 7.82 -3.56 -2.80
C MET A 73 8.70 -3.34 -4.03
N ALA A 74 9.61 -4.26 -4.38
CA ALA A 74 10.43 -4.15 -5.59
C ALA A 74 9.62 -4.20 -6.90
N ARG A 75 8.40 -4.74 -6.88
CA ARG A 75 7.53 -4.84 -8.05
C ARG A 75 6.66 -3.60 -8.26
N TYR A 76 6.35 -2.86 -7.19
CA TYR A 76 5.35 -1.79 -7.20
C TYR A 76 5.86 -0.43 -6.66
N VAL A 77 7.05 -0.35 -6.06
CA VAL A 77 7.80 0.88 -5.73
C VAL A 77 8.77 1.20 -6.86
#